data_AF-A0A167KQP8-F1
#
_entry.id   AF-A0A167KQP8-F1
#
_cell.length_a   1.000
_cell.length_b   1.000
_cell.length_c   1.000
_cell.angle_alpha   90.00
_cell.angle_beta   90.00
_cell.angle_gamma   90.00
#
_symmetry.space_group_name_H-M   'P 1'
#
loop_
_entity.id
_entity.type
_entity.pdbx_description
1 polymer ?
#
loop_
_entity_poly.entity_id
_entity_poly.type
_entity_poly.pdbx_seq_one_letter_code
_entity_poly.pdbx_strand_id
1 'polypeptide(L)' 'PDMNIIEHCWHYVKSRLRMRRPAPRNADQLFEAAQEEWAAMPREYIQNLYLSMRSRIQFLIQVKGWHTRY' A
#
# COMPACT_ATOMS: atom_id res chain seq x y z
N PRO A 1 -10.56 10.85 -2.32
CA PRO A 1 -9.58 10.24 -1.41
C PRO A 1 -9.69 8.74 -1.48
N ASP A 2 -8.60 8.06 -1.80
CA ASP A 2 -8.55 6.61 -1.67
C ASP A 2 -8.69 6.25 -0.19
N MET A 3 -9.89 5.77 0.14
CA MET A 3 -10.27 5.35 1.48
C MET A 3 -9.86 3.91 1.77
N ASN A 4 -9.53 3.16 0.72
CA ASN A 4 -9.13 1.79 0.87
C ASN A 4 -7.63 1.70 1.21
N ILE A 5 -7.31 1.56 2.49
CA ILE A 5 -5.93 1.48 2.98
C ILE A 5 -5.16 0.29 2.41
N ILE A 6 -5.85 -0.78 1.97
CA ILE A 6 -5.19 -1.94 1.39
C ILE A 6 -4.50 -1.61 0.06
N GLU A 7 -4.97 -0.58 -0.67
CA GLU A 7 -4.33 -0.13 -1.91
C GLU A 7 -2.92 0.41 -1.65
N HIS A 8 -2.69 1.01 -0.47
CA HIS A 8 -1.36 1.43 -0.06
C HIS A 8 -0.45 0.24 0.25
N CYS A 9 -0.99 -0.81 0.89
CA CYS A 9 -0.25 -2.05 1.11
C CYS A 9 0.14 -2.71 -0.23
N TRP A 10 -0.79 -2.76 -1.19
CA TRP A 10 -0.49 -3.26 -2.53
C TRP A 10 0.53 -2.41 -3.28
N HIS A 11 0.45 -1.09 -3.15
CA HIS A 11 1.46 -0.19 -3.71
C HIS A 11 2.85 -0.45 -3.12
N TYR A 12 2.94 -0.67 -1.80
CA TYR A 12 4.20 -1.02 -1.13
C TYR A 12 4.79 -2.30 -1.71
N VAL A 13 4.02 -3.39 -1.78
CA VAL A 13 4.49 -4.68 -2.30
C VAL A 13 4.92 -4.57 -3.76
N LYS A 14 4.13 -3.92 -4.62
CA LYS A 14 4.50 -3.70 -6.03
C LYS A 14 5.81 -2.92 -6.17
N SER A 15 6.01 -1.89 -5.34
CA SER A 15 7.24 -1.10 -5.34
C SER A 15 8.46 -1.93 -4.93
N ARG A 16 8.31 -2.80 -3.92
CA ARG A 16 9.38 -3.71 -3.49
C ARG A 16 9.71 -4.76 -4.54
N LEU A 17 8.70 -5.39 -5.13
CA LEU A 17 8.89 -6.37 -6.21
C LEU A 17 9.65 -5.79 -7.40
N ARG A 18 9.39 -4.52 -7.76
CA ARG A 18 10.13 -3.82 -8.83
C ARG A 18 11.60 -3.59 -8.51
N MET A 19 11.96 -3.45 -7.24
CA MET A 19 13.34 -3.23 -6.80
C MET A 19 14.12 -4.53 -6.56
N ARG A 20 13.42 -5.67 -6.50
CA ARG A 20 14.01 -6.97 -6.16
C ARG A 20 15.04 -7.43 -7.21
N ARG A 21 16.16 -7.96 -6.72
CA ARG A 21 17.25 -8.52 -7.53
C ARG A 21 17.64 -9.89 -6.96
N PRO A 22 17.63 -10.97 -7.75
CA PRO A 22 17.19 -11.04 -9.15
C PRO A 22 15.67 -10.80 -9.28
N ALA A 23 15.25 -10.33 -10.45
CA ALA A 23 13.82 -10.21 -10.75
C ALA A 23 13.21 -11.61 -10.90
N PRO A 24 11.97 -11.82 -10.42
CA PRO A 24 11.26 -13.09 -10.60
C PRO A 24 11.05 -13.36 -12.10
N ARG A 25 11.27 -14.62 -12.51
CA ARG A 25 11.29 -15.02 -13.93
C ARG A 25 10.02 -15.75 -14.37
N ASN A 26 9.18 -16.17 -13.44
CA ASN A 26 7.91 -16.86 -13.70
C ASN A 26 6.85 -16.45 -12.66
N ALA A 27 5.61 -16.90 -12.88
CA ALA A 27 4.47 -16.56 -12.02
C ALA A 27 4.64 -17.08 -10.58
N ASP A 28 5.18 -18.28 -10.40
CA ASP A 28 5.36 -18.88 -9.07
C ASP A 28 6.38 -18.09 -8.23
N GLN A 29 7.52 -17.73 -8.82
CA GLN A 29 8.53 -16.87 -8.19
C GLN A 29 8.00 -15.46 -7.89
N LEU A 30 7.15 -14.93 -8.76
CA LEU A 30 6.50 -13.63 -8.52
C LEU A 30 5.54 -13.72 -7.33
N PHE A 31 4.78 -14.80 -7.24
CA PHE A 31 3.84 -15.03 -6.16
C PHE A 31 4.56 -15.24 -4.82
N GLU A 32 5.60 -16.06 -4.79
CA GLU A 32 6.45 -16.26 -3.61
C GLU A 32 7.11 -14.96 -3.16
N ALA A 33 7.73 -14.22 -4.09
CA ALA A 33 8.31 -12.91 -3.78
C ALA A 33 7.26 -11.93 -3.24
N ALA A 34 6.03 -11.95 -3.76
CA ALA A 34 4.96 -11.08 -3.28
C ALA A 34 4.55 -11.43 -1.84
N GLN A 35 4.48 -12.72 -1.50
CA GLN A 35 4.20 -13.19 -0.14
C GLN A 35 5.31 -12.79 0.83
N GLU A 36 6.56 -12.90 0.43
CA GLU A 36 7.71 -12.48 1.25
C GLU A 36 7.68 -10.97 1.53
N GLU A 37 7.50 -10.13 0.49
CA GLU A 37 7.43 -8.67 0.66
C GLU A 37 6.22 -8.24 1.48
N TRP A 38 5.10 -8.97 1.37
CA TRP A 38 3.92 -8.77 2.20
C TRP A 38 4.20 -9.11 3.67
N ALA A 39 4.84 -10.25 3.94
CA ALA A 39 5.20 -10.68 5.30
C ALA A 39 6.30 -9.81 5.93
N ALA A 40 7.21 -9.27 5.12
CA ALA A 40 8.29 -8.38 5.53
C ALA A 40 7.83 -6.92 5.73
N MET A 41 6.56 -6.61 5.50
CA MET A 41 6.04 -5.26 5.67
C MET A 41 6.20 -4.81 7.14
N PRO A 42 6.89 -3.69 7.41
CA PRO A 42 7.09 -3.23 8.78
C PRO A 42 5.76 -2.95 9.48
N ARG A 43 5.64 -3.36 10.74
CA ARG A 43 4.42 -3.10 11.53
C ARG A 43 4.17 -1.60 11.68
N GLU A 44 5.23 -0.81 11.75
CA GLU A 44 5.21 0.66 11.80
C GLU A 44 4.57 1.25 10.54
N TYR A 45 4.83 0.66 9.37
CA TYR A 45 4.20 1.09 8.12
C TYR A 45 2.69 0.89 8.18
N ILE A 46 2.25 -0.27 8.64
CA ILE A 46 0.82 -0.61 8.81
C ILE A 46 0.17 0.33 9.85
N GLN A 47 0.82 0.56 10.99
CA GLN A 47 0.31 1.48 12.02
C GLN A 47 0.17 2.91 11.49
N ASN A 48 1.15 3.40 10.72
CA ASN A 48 1.10 4.72 10.10
C ASN A 48 -0.06 4.83 9.10
N LEU A 49 -0.38 3.75 8.36
CA LEU A 49 -1.55 3.72 7.49
C LEU A 49 -2.85 3.89 8.28
N TYR A 50 -3.02 3.18 9.40
CA TYR A 50 -4.18 3.34 10.28
C TYR A 50 -4.28 4.74 10.88
N LEU A 51 -3.17 5.31 11.36
CA LEU A 51 -3.15 6.68 11.89
C LEU A 51 -3.53 7.70 10.82
N SER A 52 -3.15 7.47 9.56
CA SER A 52 -3.51 8.34 8.44
C SER A 52 -5.01 8.36 8.14
N MET A 53 -5.77 7.33 8.51
CA MET A 53 -7.21 7.23 8.22
C MET A 53 -8.02 8.36 8.87
N ARG A 54 -7.68 8.73 10.10
CA ARG A 54 -8.35 9.83 10.78
C ARG A 54 -8.22 11.14 9.99
N SER A 55 -7.02 11.44 9.51
CA SER A 55 -6.74 12.63 8.71
C SER A 55 -7.43 12.56 7.34
N ARG A 56 -7.47 11.39 6.69
CA ARG A 56 -8.17 11.20 5.40
C ARG A 56 -9.68 11.40 5.52
N ILE A 57 -10.29 10.90 6.60
CA ILE A 57 -11.72 11.10 6.88
C ILE A 57 -12.01 12.59 7.13
N GLN A 58 -11.18 13.26 7.94
CA GLN A 58 -11.32 14.70 8.16
C GLN A 58 -11.19 15.50 6.87
N PHE A 59 -10.23 15.15 6.02
CA PHE A 59 -10.05 15.76 4.72
C PHE A 59 -11.28 15.55 3.82
N LEU A 60 -11.83 14.33 3.76
CA LEU A 60 -13.08 14.02 3.05
C LEU A 60 -14.26 14.90 3.48
N ILE A 61 -14.42 15.07 4.79
CA ILE A 61 -15.48 15.89 5.38
C ILE A 61 -15.28 17.37 4.98
N GLN A 62 -14.04 17.86 5.03
CA GLN A 62 -13.71 19.23 4.64
C GLN A 62 -13.94 19.52 3.15
N VAL A 63 -13.62 18.57 2.27
CA VAL A 63 -13.86 18.72 0.82
C VAL A 63 -15.33 18.48 0.43
N LYS A 64 -16.24 18.26 1.39
CA LYS A 64 -17.67 17.98 1.15
C LYS A 64 -17.91 16.91 0.08
N GLY A 65 -17.04 15.89 0.04
CA GLY A 65 -17.11 14.82 -0.96
C GLY A 65 -16.66 15.17 -2.39
N TRP A 66 -16.14 16.38 -2.64
CA TRP A 66 -15.56 16.70 -3.95
C TRP A 66 -14.21 16.02 -4.16
N HIS A 67 -13.96 15.58 -5.39
CA HIS A 67 -12.80 14.79 -5.79
C HIS A 67 -11.48 15.41 -5.32
N THR A 68 -10.64 14.57 -4.72
CA THR A 68 -9.28 14.93 -4.33
C THR A 68 -8.33 14.33 -5.36
N ARG A 69 -7.40 15.12 -5.87
CA ARG A 69 -6.34 14.69 -6.81
C ARG A 69 -5.36 13.74 -6.13
N TYR A 70 -5.72 12.47 -5.96
CA TYR A 70 -4.81 11.34 -5.76
C TYR A 70 -5.54 10.09 -6.21
#